data_AF-G1UT53-F1
#
_entry.id   AF-G1UT53-F1
#
_cell.length_a   1.000
_cell.length_b   1.000
_cell.length_c   1.000
_cell.angle_alpha   90.00
_cell.angle_beta   90.00
_cell.angle_gamma   90.00
#
_symmetry.space_group_name_H-M   'P 1'
#
loop_
_entity.id
_entity.type
_entity.pdbx_description
1 polymer ?
#
loop_
_entity_poly.entity_id
_entity_poly.type
_entity_poly.pdbx_seq_one_letter_code
_entity_poly.pdbx_strand_id
1 'polypeptide(L)'
;MYVPLRSKITRCDDSVSDHSPLVPCRAPQHARPRARLWFAPVRGLTLLCWLLFLSSSVPAAGLADNGSPDFTAGQAALPEAADNAPGNGEAEAGNGANGNMPPPAPVPGQQGVDRDGRPAWTQLEPGLAFGEFQLNDSEARLTALRIDPARFDFILCASSQDGRPARALSDWGEQYDLTAAINASMYLPDGSTSTGYMRQGGHVNNKRLVQRFGAFFVARPDSPNLPPAAILDRDSPDWRQRIDHYGLVVQNYRMINAERRILWAPGGPLYSISAVAQDGDGQILFLHCREPVEAYAFAQQLLHLPLDVRTVMYVEGGAQAGLLVRSASLRRELAGRHAVSFLVTGNLKATLPNVLGARRKATPTTTAPAPDTKPAQTADSPTARTPGQPPAEAAAGPDESSPSPAHADPASANTVPAPEDAHK
;
A
#
# COMPACT_ATOMS: atom_id res chain seq x y z
N MET A 1 37.77 48.43 -62.15
CA MET A 1 36.83 49.27 -61.38
C MET A 1 37.10 48.93 -59.91
N TYR A 2 38.01 49.65 -59.25
CA TYR A 2 37.68 50.70 -58.25
C TYR A 2 36.73 50.17 -57.16
N VAL A 3 37.15 49.80 -55.94
CA VAL A 3 37.96 50.44 -54.87
C VAL A 3 37.02 50.67 -53.65
N PRO A 4 37.40 50.29 -52.42
CA PRO A 4 36.50 50.30 -51.27
C PRO A 4 36.36 51.68 -50.59
N LEU A 5 35.34 51.81 -49.73
CA LEU A 5 35.13 52.97 -48.86
C LEU A 5 36.02 52.96 -47.61
N ARG A 6 36.14 54.13 -46.97
CA ARG A 6 37.23 54.48 -46.04
C ARG A 6 37.01 54.09 -44.56
N SER A 7 38.16 53.99 -43.89
CA SER A 7 38.38 53.88 -42.46
C SER A 7 38.02 55.12 -41.61
N LYS A 8 37.90 54.90 -40.29
CA LYS A 8 38.35 55.74 -39.15
C LYS A 8 38.43 54.83 -37.90
N ILE A 9 39.56 54.74 -37.18
CA ILE A 9 40.01 55.59 -36.03
C ILE A 9 39.06 55.39 -34.81
N THR A 10 39.50 54.95 -33.61
CA THR A 10 40.57 55.51 -32.72
C THR A 10 41.09 54.50 -31.66
N ARG A 11 42.36 54.67 -31.19
CA ARG A 11 43.05 54.29 -29.90
C ARG A 11 42.74 52.96 -29.17
N CYS A 12 43.72 52.17 -28.70
CA CYS A 12 44.80 52.40 -27.70
C CYS A 12 44.26 52.55 -26.25
N ASP A 13 44.87 52.02 -25.19
CA ASP A 13 46.31 51.88 -24.91
C ASP A 13 46.76 50.50 -24.32
N ASP A 14 48.08 50.23 -24.38
CA ASP A 14 48.99 49.54 -23.43
C ASP A 14 48.61 48.23 -22.69
N SER A 15 49.51 47.28 -22.38
CA SER A 15 50.91 46.93 -22.73
C SER A 15 51.20 45.50 -22.13
N VAL A 16 52.34 44.80 -22.21
CA VAL A 16 53.75 45.01 -22.64
C VAL A 16 54.23 43.76 -23.43
N SER A 17 55.40 43.85 -24.07
CA SER A 17 56.20 42.81 -24.76
C SER A 17 56.73 41.66 -23.84
N ASP A 18 57.37 40.57 -24.31
CA ASP A 18 57.87 40.19 -25.66
C ASP A 18 58.13 38.65 -25.81
N HIS A 19 58.59 38.24 -26.99
CA HIS A 19 59.38 37.03 -27.36
C HIS A 19 58.67 35.72 -27.76
N SER A 20 58.40 35.63 -29.07
CA SER A 20 58.36 34.41 -29.91
C SER A 20 59.81 33.92 -30.22
N PRO A 21 60.07 32.93 -31.13
CA PRO A 21 59.19 31.99 -31.83
C PRO A 21 59.67 30.51 -31.82
N LEU A 22 58.90 29.58 -32.42
CA LEU A 22 59.36 28.72 -33.53
C LEU A 22 58.19 27.89 -34.13
N VAL A 23 58.15 27.76 -35.46
CA VAL A 23 57.09 27.13 -36.27
C VAL A 23 57.74 26.52 -37.53
N PRO A 24 57.57 25.21 -37.82
CA PRO A 24 56.50 24.71 -38.72
C PRO A 24 55.81 23.41 -38.20
N CYS A 25 54.57 23.02 -38.54
CA CYS A 25 53.64 23.23 -39.68
C CYS A 25 53.74 22.16 -40.79
N ARG A 26 52.57 21.58 -41.18
CA ARG A 26 52.30 20.52 -42.19
C ARG A 26 52.83 19.11 -41.85
N ALA A 27 52.23 17.98 -42.27
CA ALA A 27 50.92 17.68 -42.90
C ALA A 27 50.55 16.18 -42.65
N PRO A 28 49.34 15.67 -43.02
CA PRO A 28 48.78 14.45 -42.40
C PRO A 28 48.75 13.17 -43.28
N GLN A 29 48.24 12.09 -42.66
CA GLN A 29 47.74 10.81 -43.23
C GLN A 29 48.77 9.74 -43.67
N HIS A 30 48.67 8.56 -43.04
CA HIS A 30 48.54 7.26 -43.70
C HIS A 30 47.81 6.29 -42.74
N ALA A 31 47.36 5.11 -43.20
CA ALA A 31 46.33 4.34 -42.52
C ALA A 31 46.59 2.82 -42.45
N ARG A 32 45.91 2.15 -41.49
CA ARG A 32 45.76 0.68 -41.33
C ARG A 32 47.04 -0.05 -40.82
N PRO A 33 46.94 -1.28 -40.27
CA PRO A 33 45.83 -2.27 -40.37
C PRO A 33 45.17 -2.73 -39.07
N ARG A 34 44.08 -3.51 -39.24
CA ARG A 34 43.44 -4.33 -38.19
C ARG A 34 44.30 -5.57 -37.91
N ALA A 35 44.60 -5.85 -36.65
CA ALA A 35 45.03 -7.19 -36.23
C ALA A 35 43.80 -8.06 -35.93
N ARG A 36 43.81 -9.32 -36.38
CA ARG A 36 42.96 -10.39 -35.82
C ARG A 36 43.80 -11.16 -34.80
N LEU A 37 43.24 -11.46 -33.64
CA LEU A 37 43.78 -12.47 -32.72
C LEU A 37 42.71 -13.53 -32.45
N TRP A 38 43.14 -14.78 -32.36
CA TRP A 38 42.26 -15.93 -32.17
C TRP A 38 41.94 -16.15 -30.69
N PHE A 39 40.75 -16.67 -30.40
CA PHE A 39 40.46 -17.29 -29.10
C PHE A 39 40.93 -18.75 -29.11
N ALA A 40 41.71 -19.13 -28.10
CA ALA A 40 42.02 -20.52 -27.76
C ALA A 40 41.39 -20.85 -26.40
N PRO A 41 40.71 -22.01 -26.24
CA PRO A 41 39.99 -22.34 -25.01
C PRO A 41 40.91 -22.92 -23.93
N VAL A 42 41.20 -22.14 -22.89
CA VAL A 42 41.93 -22.64 -21.71
C VAL A 42 40.99 -23.46 -20.83
N ARG A 43 41.01 -24.79 -21.02
CA ARG A 43 40.51 -25.76 -20.04
C ARG A 43 41.48 -25.80 -18.86
N GLY A 44 41.04 -25.50 -17.62
CA GLY A 44 41.93 -25.68 -16.47
C GLY A 44 41.59 -24.94 -15.17
N LEU A 45 40.37 -25.05 -14.63
CA LEU A 45 40.10 -24.62 -13.23
C LEU A 45 39.01 -25.43 -12.51
N THR A 46 38.92 -26.74 -12.80
CA THR A 46 37.97 -27.67 -12.14
C THR A 46 38.66 -28.79 -11.33
N LEU A 47 39.99 -28.77 -11.23
CA LEU A 47 40.79 -29.86 -10.64
C LEU A 47 41.19 -29.64 -9.17
N LEU A 48 40.73 -28.57 -8.51
CA LEU A 48 41.08 -28.29 -7.09
C LEU A 48 39.95 -28.62 -6.10
N CYS A 49 38.72 -28.87 -6.57
CA CYS A 49 37.60 -29.29 -5.72
C CYS A 49 37.50 -30.82 -5.55
N TRP A 50 38.23 -31.60 -6.35
CA TRP A 50 38.15 -33.07 -6.37
C TRP A 50 39.04 -33.79 -5.33
N LEU A 51 39.88 -33.05 -4.58
CA LEU A 51 40.86 -33.63 -3.64
C LEU A 51 40.47 -33.51 -2.14
N LEU A 52 39.30 -32.95 -1.82
CA LEU A 52 38.82 -32.81 -0.43
C LEU A 52 37.55 -33.64 -0.11
N PHE A 53 37.04 -34.42 -1.07
CA PHE A 53 35.88 -35.30 -0.87
C PHE A 53 36.22 -36.80 -0.80
N LEU A 54 37.49 -37.15 -0.57
CA LEU A 54 37.99 -38.53 -0.61
C LEU A 54 38.46 -39.10 0.74
N SER A 55 37.77 -38.74 1.84
CA SER A 55 38.13 -39.14 3.21
C SER A 55 36.95 -39.54 4.13
N SER A 56 35.91 -40.22 3.61
CA SER A 56 35.02 -41.06 4.43
C SER A 56 34.11 -41.94 3.57
N SER A 57 34.34 -43.26 3.59
CA SER A 57 33.52 -44.24 2.87
C SER A 57 33.23 -45.47 3.74
N VAL A 58 31.93 -45.73 3.94
CA VAL A 58 31.35 -46.97 4.46
C VAL A 58 30.13 -47.27 3.57
N PRO A 59 29.89 -48.52 3.11
CA PRO A 59 29.17 -48.76 1.85
C PRO A 59 27.64 -48.87 1.98
N ALA A 60 26.97 -48.93 0.82
CA ALA A 60 25.52 -48.85 0.66
C ALA A 60 24.85 -50.17 0.22
N ALA A 61 23.53 -50.24 0.41
CA ALA A 61 22.60 -51.08 -0.35
C ALA A 61 21.18 -50.44 -0.29
N GLY A 62 20.43 -50.29 -1.39
CA GLY A 62 20.81 -50.48 -2.79
C GLY A 62 19.68 -50.22 -3.80
N LEU A 63 20.08 -50.09 -5.07
CA LEU A 63 19.30 -50.12 -6.34
C LEU A 63 18.17 -49.11 -6.64
N ALA A 64 18.24 -48.61 -7.89
CA ALA A 64 17.16 -48.12 -8.76
C ALA A 64 16.44 -46.80 -8.42
N ASP A 65 16.01 -45.97 -9.39
CA ASP A 65 16.49 -45.77 -10.78
C ASP A 65 16.00 -44.39 -11.30
N ASN A 66 16.66 -43.84 -12.33
CA ASN A 66 16.25 -42.74 -13.22
C ASN A 66 15.47 -41.52 -12.65
N GLY A 67 16.13 -40.36 -12.61
CA GLY A 67 15.46 -39.06 -12.49
C GLY A 67 16.42 -37.86 -12.47
N SER A 68 16.35 -36.97 -13.46
CA SER A 68 17.09 -35.70 -13.46
C SER A 68 16.51 -34.74 -12.41
N PRO A 69 17.33 -34.03 -11.61
CA PRO A 69 16.82 -33.10 -10.59
C PRO A 69 16.27 -31.82 -11.23
N ASP A 70 14.97 -31.59 -11.06
CA ASP A 70 14.35 -30.30 -11.35
C ASP A 70 14.61 -29.29 -10.22
N PHE A 71 14.84 -28.02 -10.56
CA PHE A 71 15.39 -27.02 -9.65
C PHE A 71 14.30 -26.25 -8.89
N THR A 72 13.44 -26.97 -8.17
CA THR A 72 12.38 -26.36 -7.35
C THR A 72 12.94 -25.76 -6.06
N ALA A 73 12.91 -24.42 -5.97
CA ALA A 73 13.25 -23.71 -4.75
C ALA A 73 12.18 -23.99 -3.68
N GLY A 74 12.55 -24.72 -2.62
CA GLY A 74 11.65 -25.09 -1.54
C GLY A 74 11.19 -23.88 -0.72
N GLN A 75 10.02 -23.33 -1.06
CA GLN A 75 9.37 -22.26 -0.31
C GLN A 75 8.33 -22.88 0.64
N ALA A 76 8.45 -22.58 1.94
CA ALA A 76 7.74 -23.30 2.99
C ALA A 76 6.21 -23.20 2.86
N ALA A 77 5.52 -24.32 3.08
CA ALA A 77 4.06 -24.36 3.09
C ALA A 77 3.47 -23.51 4.23
N LEU A 78 2.33 -22.89 3.97
CA LEU A 78 1.52 -22.23 4.99
C LEU A 78 0.89 -23.28 5.92
N PRO A 79 0.70 -22.98 7.22
CA PRO A 79 -0.05 -23.86 8.10
C PRO A 79 -1.52 -23.94 7.67
N GLU A 80 -2.12 -25.13 7.78
CA GLU A 80 -3.56 -25.31 7.68
C GLU A 80 -4.23 -24.71 8.92
N ALA A 81 -5.05 -23.67 8.72
CA ALA A 81 -5.96 -23.20 9.76
C ALA A 81 -7.12 -24.20 9.86
N ALA A 82 -7.11 -25.04 10.90
CA ALA A 82 -8.11 -26.08 11.08
C ALA A 82 -9.52 -25.50 11.26
N ASP A 83 -10.47 -25.95 10.43
CA ASP A 83 -11.90 -25.67 10.63
C ASP A 83 -12.36 -26.31 11.95
N ASN A 84 -12.92 -25.49 12.85
CA ASN A 84 -13.73 -25.95 13.97
C ASN A 84 -14.87 -24.95 14.23
N ALA A 85 -16.07 -25.28 13.73
CA ALA A 85 -17.30 -24.72 14.27
C ALA A 85 -17.59 -25.38 15.64
N PRO A 86 -18.29 -24.71 16.57
CA PRO A 86 -18.45 -25.21 17.93
C PRO A 86 -19.39 -26.43 17.98
N GLY A 87 -18.80 -27.62 18.11
CA GLY A 87 -19.49 -28.82 18.56
C GLY A 87 -19.48 -28.92 20.09
N ASN A 88 -20.63 -29.20 20.69
CA ASN A 88 -20.74 -29.35 22.15
C ASN A 88 -20.04 -30.64 22.61
N GLY A 89 -19.07 -30.53 23.50
CA GLY A 89 -18.39 -31.66 24.12
C GLY A 89 -17.53 -31.25 25.30
N GLU A 90 -17.93 -31.66 26.51
CA GLU A 90 -17.10 -31.52 27.71
C GLU A 90 -15.98 -32.58 27.67
N ALA A 91 -14.74 -32.16 27.90
CA ALA A 91 -13.58 -33.04 28.01
C ALA A 91 -12.66 -32.53 29.13
N GLU A 92 -12.28 -33.40 30.06
CA GLU A 92 -11.60 -33.02 31.31
C GLU A 92 -10.12 -32.66 31.10
N ALA A 93 -9.58 -31.82 31.99
CA ALA A 93 -8.25 -31.25 31.87
C ALA A 93 -7.11 -32.23 32.25
N GLY A 94 -6.30 -32.63 31.27
CA GLY A 94 -4.98 -33.24 31.49
C GLY A 94 -3.91 -32.18 31.74
N ASN A 95 -3.10 -32.33 32.81
CA ASN A 95 -2.17 -31.31 33.25
C ASN A 95 -0.94 -31.16 32.32
N GLY A 96 -0.70 -29.93 31.84
CA GLY A 96 0.42 -29.55 30.97
C GLY A 96 0.93 -28.13 31.26
N ALA A 97 1.27 -27.86 32.52
CA ALA A 97 1.60 -26.51 32.99
C ALA A 97 2.97 -25.95 32.48
N ASN A 98 3.02 -25.50 31.23
CA ASN A 98 3.94 -24.46 30.74
C ASN A 98 3.51 -23.95 29.35
N GLY A 99 2.91 -22.76 29.27
CA GLY A 99 2.66 -22.07 27.99
C GLY A 99 1.23 -21.59 27.74
N ASN A 100 0.70 -20.67 28.55
CA ASN A 100 -0.39 -19.78 28.12
C ASN A 100 -0.52 -18.48 28.95
N MET A 101 0.57 -18.01 29.56
CA MET A 101 0.56 -16.71 30.25
C MET A 101 0.42 -15.60 29.19
N PRO A 102 -0.54 -14.67 29.28
CA PRO A 102 -0.53 -13.51 28.39
C PRO A 102 0.76 -12.71 28.64
N PRO A 103 1.42 -12.18 27.59
CA PRO A 103 2.62 -11.38 27.77
C PRO A 103 2.28 -10.16 28.65
N PRO A 104 3.23 -9.66 29.46
CA PRO A 104 2.96 -8.55 30.35
C PRO A 104 2.48 -7.31 29.58
N ALA A 105 1.73 -6.45 30.26
CA ALA A 105 1.44 -5.11 29.73
C ALA A 105 2.76 -4.31 29.60
N PRO A 106 2.91 -3.43 28.60
CA PRO A 106 4.10 -2.60 28.46
C PRO A 106 4.27 -1.68 29.66
N VAL A 107 5.52 -1.48 30.08
CA VAL A 107 5.85 -0.67 31.26
C VAL A 107 5.93 0.81 30.85
N PRO A 108 5.35 1.77 31.60
CA PRO A 108 5.53 3.20 31.33
C PRO A 108 7.02 3.58 31.29
N GLY A 109 7.45 4.26 30.21
CA GLY A 109 8.87 4.56 29.95
C GLY A 109 9.65 3.48 29.19
N GLN A 110 9.03 2.36 28.82
CA GLN A 110 9.55 1.41 27.82
C GLN A 110 9.67 2.09 26.45
N GLN A 111 10.61 1.66 25.59
CA GLN A 111 10.76 2.27 24.26
C GLN A 111 9.43 2.20 23.47
N GLY A 112 8.90 3.36 23.11
CA GLY A 112 7.60 3.54 22.44
C GLY A 112 6.44 3.93 23.36
N VAL A 113 6.61 3.87 24.68
CA VAL A 113 5.59 4.24 25.68
C VAL A 113 6.14 5.32 26.61
N ASP A 114 5.44 6.45 26.72
CA ASP A 114 5.88 7.55 27.57
C ASP A 114 5.63 7.28 29.07
N ARG A 115 5.95 8.27 29.92
CA ARG A 115 5.79 8.17 31.38
C ARG A 115 4.33 8.17 31.84
N ASP A 116 3.40 8.62 30.99
CA ASP A 116 1.96 8.63 31.23
C ASP A 116 1.28 7.36 30.69
N GLY A 117 2.06 6.41 30.14
CA GLY A 117 1.55 5.17 29.54
C GLY A 117 1.00 5.34 28.11
N ARG A 118 1.26 6.48 27.46
CA ARG A 118 0.75 6.83 26.13
C ARG A 118 1.74 6.45 25.02
N PRO A 119 1.31 6.29 23.76
CA PRO A 119 2.21 5.99 22.66
C PRO A 119 3.12 7.19 22.35
N ALA A 120 4.43 6.98 22.39
CA ALA A 120 5.46 8.01 22.17
C ALA A 120 5.63 8.34 20.67
N TRP A 121 4.58 8.90 20.07
CA TRP A 121 4.54 9.29 18.67
C TRP A 121 5.46 10.48 18.35
N THR A 122 6.35 10.31 17.38
CA THR A 122 7.03 11.41 16.69
C THR A 122 6.14 11.91 15.55
N GLN A 123 5.59 13.12 15.66
CA GLN A 123 4.85 13.72 14.55
C GLN A 123 5.81 14.08 13.41
N LEU A 124 5.59 13.53 12.21
CA LEU A 124 6.45 13.82 11.05
C LEU A 124 5.94 15.03 10.25
N GLU A 125 4.62 15.09 10.07
CA GLU A 125 3.87 16.16 9.39
C GLU A 125 2.37 16.04 9.75
N PRO A 126 1.50 17.05 9.51
CA PRO A 126 0.10 17.01 9.92
C PRO A 126 -0.69 15.84 9.32
N GLY A 127 -1.12 14.89 10.16
CA GLY A 127 -1.78 13.65 9.77
C GLY A 127 -0.85 12.44 9.55
N LEU A 128 0.45 12.57 9.86
CA LEU A 128 1.41 11.46 9.83
C LEU A 128 2.31 11.46 11.06
N ALA A 129 2.26 10.38 11.84
CA ALA A 129 3.13 10.13 12.98
C ALA A 129 3.90 8.81 12.82
N PHE A 130 5.08 8.74 13.45
CA PHE A 130 5.98 7.59 13.45
C PHE A 130 6.29 7.17 14.90
N GLY A 131 6.36 5.87 15.16
CA GLY A 131 6.75 5.33 16.46
C GLY A 131 7.51 4.01 16.34
N GLU A 132 8.45 3.78 17.26
CA GLU A 132 9.13 2.50 17.46
C GLU A 132 8.81 1.99 18.87
N PHE A 133 8.20 0.81 18.94
CA PHE A 133 7.72 0.19 20.17
C PHE A 133 8.49 -1.12 20.40
N GLN A 134 9.09 -1.28 21.57
CA GLN A 134 9.70 -2.55 21.97
C GLN A 134 8.59 -3.54 22.27
N LEU A 135 8.62 -4.72 21.64
CA LEU A 135 7.72 -5.82 21.97
C LEU A 135 8.26 -6.55 23.22
N ASN A 136 7.38 -6.97 24.12
CA ASN A 136 7.83 -7.68 25.32
C ASN A 136 8.43 -9.04 24.96
N ASP A 137 9.24 -9.58 25.87
CA ASP A 137 9.82 -10.92 25.81
C ASP A 137 10.78 -11.18 24.62
N SER A 138 11.21 -10.12 23.92
CA SER A 138 12.15 -10.21 22.80
C SER A 138 12.90 -8.91 22.50
N GLU A 139 13.98 -8.99 21.71
CA GLU A 139 14.64 -7.83 21.08
C GLU A 139 13.82 -7.22 19.91
N ALA A 140 12.66 -7.80 19.58
CA ALA A 140 11.87 -7.40 18.41
C ALA A 140 11.21 -6.03 18.59
N ARG A 141 11.17 -5.25 17.51
CA ARG A 141 10.55 -3.91 17.51
C ARG A 141 9.45 -3.81 16.48
N LEU A 142 8.32 -3.26 16.91
CA LEU A 142 7.30 -2.74 16.03
C LEU A 142 7.68 -1.32 15.61
N THR A 143 7.85 -1.10 14.31
CA THR A 143 7.73 0.23 13.71
C THR A 143 6.28 0.44 13.29
N ALA A 144 5.69 1.59 13.65
CA ALA A 144 4.37 1.98 13.20
C ALA A 144 4.38 3.37 12.55
N LEU A 145 3.62 3.52 11.46
CA LEU A 145 3.17 4.81 10.94
C LEU A 145 1.68 4.94 11.21
N ARG A 146 1.25 6.01 11.89
CA ARG A 146 -0.16 6.37 12.03
C ARG A 146 -0.52 7.46 11.03
N ILE A 147 -1.54 7.20 10.22
CA ILE A 147 -1.87 7.95 9.00
C ILE A 147 -3.35 8.37 9.06
N ASP A 148 -3.59 9.67 8.96
CA ASP A 148 -4.92 10.27 9.02
C ASP A 148 -5.64 10.22 7.66
N PRO A 149 -6.76 9.47 7.52
CA PRO A 149 -7.54 9.42 6.28
C PRO A 149 -8.19 10.75 5.89
N ALA A 150 -8.25 11.75 6.79
CA ALA A 150 -8.67 13.11 6.42
C ALA A 150 -7.57 13.86 5.65
N ARG A 151 -6.29 13.51 5.83
CA ARG A 151 -5.11 14.21 5.29
C ARG A 151 -4.40 13.44 4.17
N PHE A 152 -4.55 12.11 4.15
CA PHE A 152 -3.93 11.23 3.17
C PHE A 152 -4.97 10.50 2.30
N ASP A 153 -4.63 10.34 1.03
CA ASP A 153 -5.30 9.45 0.08
C ASP A 153 -4.58 8.10 0.10
N PHE A 154 -5.34 7.02 0.14
CA PHE A 154 -4.80 5.66 -0.04
C PHE A 154 -4.94 5.22 -1.50
N ILE A 155 -3.87 4.61 -2.02
CA ILE A 155 -3.73 4.18 -3.41
C ILE A 155 -3.13 2.77 -3.44
N LEU A 156 -3.71 1.89 -4.25
CA LEU A 156 -3.10 0.61 -4.59
C LEU A 156 -2.17 0.85 -5.79
N CYS A 157 -0.91 0.47 -5.69
CA CYS A 157 0.02 0.50 -6.81
C CYS A 157 0.42 -0.95 -7.12
N ALA A 158 0.16 -1.39 -8.36
CA ALA A 158 0.24 -2.80 -8.76
C ALA A 158 0.95 -2.97 -10.11
N SER A 159 1.88 -3.92 -10.19
CA SER A 159 2.63 -4.27 -11.42
C SER A 159 1.70 -4.72 -12.55
N SER A 160 0.60 -5.39 -12.21
CA SER A 160 -0.46 -5.75 -13.17
C SER A 160 -1.26 -4.56 -13.71
N GLN A 161 -1.13 -3.36 -13.11
CA GLN A 161 -1.81 -2.14 -13.56
C GLN A 161 -0.92 -1.25 -14.43
N ASP A 162 0.38 -1.12 -14.11
CA ASP A 162 1.32 -0.27 -14.86
C ASP A 162 2.21 -1.04 -15.87
N GLY A 163 2.09 -2.38 -15.90
CA GLY A 163 2.82 -3.25 -16.81
C GLY A 163 4.31 -3.40 -16.50
N ARG A 164 4.77 -2.95 -15.31
CA ARG A 164 6.18 -2.97 -14.93
C ARG A 164 6.51 -4.08 -13.93
N PRO A 165 7.74 -4.60 -13.90
CA PRO A 165 8.18 -5.57 -12.89
C PRO A 165 7.99 -5.09 -11.45
N ALA A 166 7.96 -6.06 -10.53
CA ALA A 166 8.07 -5.83 -9.09
C ALA A 166 9.34 -5.03 -8.77
N ARG A 167 9.24 -4.10 -7.82
CA ARG A 167 10.31 -3.11 -7.50
C ARG A 167 10.32 -2.75 -6.02
N ALA A 168 11.37 -2.08 -5.54
CA ALA A 168 11.51 -1.76 -4.13
C ALA A 168 10.48 -0.70 -3.68
N LEU A 169 10.26 -0.57 -2.38
CA LEU A 169 9.30 0.41 -1.86
C LEU A 169 9.76 1.84 -2.16
N SER A 170 11.08 2.12 -2.17
CA SER A 170 11.61 3.40 -2.67
C SER A 170 11.06 3.77 -4.05
N ASP A 171 11.03 2.80 -4.96
CA ASP A 171 10.79 2.99 -6.38
C ASP A 171 9.28 3.18 -6.64
N TRP A 172 8.45 2.45 -5.90
CA TRP A 172 7.01 2.74 -5.80
C TRP A 172 6.75 4.12 -5.21
N GLY A 173 7.47 4.48 -4.14
CA GLY A 173 7.33 5.74 -3.44
C GLY A 173 7.70 6.95 -4.29
N GLU A 174 8.72 6.83 -5.13
CA GLU A 174 9.11 7.88 -6.07
C GLU A 174 8.19 7.94 -7.30
N GLN A 175 7.78 6.81 -7.87
CA GLN A 175 6.91 6.80 -9.06
C GLN A 175 5.47 7.32 -8.79
N TYR A 176 4.96 7.19 -7.55
CA TYR A 176 3.57 7.56 -7.20
C TYR A 176 3.47 8.68 -6.14
N ASP A 177 4.59 9.32 -5.80
CA ASP A 177 4.77 10.22 -4.64
C ASP A 177 4.11 9.72 -3.34
N LEU A 178 4.42 8.46 -2.98
CA LEU A 178 3.93 7.88 -1.73
C LEU A 178 4.73 8.47 -0.57
N THR A 179 4.02 9.00 0.41
CA THR A 179 4.58 9.48 1.68
C THR A 179 4.76 8.34 2.68
N ALA A 180 3.91 7.31 2.60
CA ALA A 180 4.11 6.02 3.25
C ALA A 180 3.72 4.89 2.28
N ALA A 181 4.35 3.73 2.41
CA ALA A 181 3.95 2.53 1.66
C ALA A 181 4.25 1.25 2.44
N ILE A 182 3.41 0.23 2.23
CA ILE A 182 3.50 -1.12 2.81
C ILE A 182 3.09 -2.15 1.75
N ASN A 183 3.37 -3.43 1.95
CA ASN A 183 2.81 -4.51 1.13
C ASN A 183 1.28 -4.38 1.03
N ALA A 184 0.71 -4.55 -0.16
CA ALA A 184 -0.75 -4.67 -0.28
C ALA A 184 -1.23 -6.04 0.23
N SER A 185 -0.58 -7.11 -0.24
CA SER A 185 -0.88 -8.50 0.12
C SER A 185 0.21 -9.45 -0.35
N MET A 186 0.32 -10.62 0.29
CA MET A 186 0.88 -11.83 -0.32
C MET A 186 0.35 -12.04 -1.74
N TYR A 187 1.22 -12.53 -2.62
CA TYR A 187 0.95 -12.77 -4.03
C TYR A 187 1.19 -14.23 -4.42
N LEU A 188 0.70 -14.62 -5.60
CA LEU A 188 0.80 -15.97 -6.16
C LEU A 188 2.19 -16.23 -6.76
N PRO A 189 2.55 -17.48 -7.09
CA PRO A 189 3.82 -17.83 -7.75
C PRO A 189 4.05 -17.18 -9.12
N ASP A 190 3.06 -16.49 -9.69
CA ASP A 190 3.23 -15.64 -10.88
C ASP A 190 4.01 -14.34 -10.62
N GLY A 191 4.29 -14.03 -9.34
CA GLY A 191 5.01 -12.84 -8.93
C GLY A 191 4.20 -11.54 -9.03
N SER A 192 2.87 -11.60 -9.19
CA SER A 192 2.06 -10.42 -9.56
C SER A 192 0.62 -10.41 -9.01
N THR A 193 -0.07 -11.54 -9.03
CA THR A 193 -1.49 -11.62 -8.64
C THR A 193 -1.62 -11.77 -7.12
N SER A 194 -2.48 -10.98 -6.47
CA SER A 194 -2.77 -11.12 -5.04
C SER A 194 -3.33 -12.51 -4.73
N THR A 195 -3.00 -13.05 -3.56
CA THR A 195 -3.62 -14.27 -3.03
C THR A 195 -5.15 -14.11 -2.82
N GLY A 196 -5.62 -12.89 -2.53
CA GLY A 196 -7.02 -12.56 -2.20
C GLY A 196 -7.67 -11.60 -3.20
N TYR A 197 -8.90 -11.16 -2.92
CA TYR A 197 -9.59 -10.16 -3.74
C TYR A 197 -8.86 -8.81 -3.69
N MET A 198 -8.53 -8.23 -4.85
CA MET A 198 -7.83 -6.95 -4.90
C MET A 198 -8.16 -6.14 -6.15
N ARG A 199 -8.65 -4.91 -5.95
CA ARG A 199 -9.02 -3.97 -7.03
C ARG A 199 -8.80 -2.50 -6.68
N GLN A 200 -8.67 -1.68 -7.72
CA GLN A 200 -8.74 -0.23 -7.64
C GLN A 200 -9.35 0.38 -8.92
N GLY A 201 -10.47 1.07 -8.78
CA GLY A 201 -11.23 1.62 -9.91
C GLY A 201 -11.60 0.52 -10.90
N GLY A 202 -11.34 0.75 -12.19
CA GLY A 202 -11.51 -0.25 -13.24
C GLY A 202 -10.46 -1.36 -13.27
N HIS A 203 -9.36 -1.26 -12.52
CA HIS A 203 -8.35 -2.33 -12.45
C HIS A 203 -8.71 -3.36 -11.38
N VAL A 204 -8.70 -4.64 -11.75
CA VAL A 204 -8.85 -5.75 -10.81
C VAL A 204 -7.63 -6.66 -10.96
N ASN A 205 -6.77 -6.67 -9.94
CA ASN A 205 -5.62 -7.58 -9.89
C ASN A 205 -6.10 -9.02 -9.64
N ASN A 206 -7.05 -9.23 -8.73
CA ASN A 206 -7.68 -10.54 -8.52
C ASN A 206 -9.17 -10.41 -8.17
N LYS A 207 -10.01 -11.17 -8.88
CA LYS A 207 -11.47 -11.22 -8.71
C LYS A 207 -11.95 -12.20 -7.62
N ARG A 208 -11.08 -13.08 -7.10
CA ARG A 208 -11.46 -14.15 -6.16
C ARG A 208 -11.55 -13.64 -4.73
N LEU A 209 -12.77 -13.48 -4.22
CA LEU A 209 -13.04 -13.42 -2.78
C LEU A 209 -12.63 -14.75 -2.13
N VAL A 210 -11.65 -14.73 -1.24
CA VAL A 210 -11.14 -15.93 -0.53
C VAL A 210 -11.88 -16.10 0.80
N GLN A 211 -12.57 -17.22 0.99
CA GLN A 211 -13.42 -17.46 2.17
C GLN A 211 -12.67 -17.43 3.51
N ARG A 212 -11.40 -17.82 3.55
CA ARG A 212 -10.57 -17.76 4.78
C ARG A 212 -9.95 -16.39 5.06
N PHE A 213 -10.05 -15.43 4.13
CA PHE A 213 -9.55 -14.07 4.32
C PHE A 213 -10.70 -13.17 4.81
N GLY A 214 -10.56 -12.64 6.01
CA GLY A 214 -11.65 -11.98 6.73
C GLY A 214 -11.58 -10.45 6.84
N ALA A 215 -10.47 -9.84 6.43
CA ALA A 215 -10.27 -8.41 6.51
C ALA A 215 -10.15 -7.80 5.11
N PHE A 216 -10.68 -6.60 4.96
CA PHE A 216 -10.74 -5.85 3.71
C PHE A 216 -10.29 -4.41 3.98
N PHE A 217 -9.03 -4.08 3.67
CA PHE A 217 -8.67 -2.67 3.62
C PHE A 217 -9.42 -2.01 2.46
N VAL A 218 -10.11 -0.92 2.74
CA VAL A 218 -10.87 -0.15 1.76
C VAL A 218 -10.54 1.33 1.81
N ALA A 219 -10.64 2.00 0.67
CA ALA A 219 -10.47 3.44 0.56
C ALA A 219 -11.17 4.01 -0.66
N ARG A 220 -11.26 5.35 -0.71
CA ARG A 220 -11.89 6.11 -1.81
C ARG A 220 -13.39 5.78 -1.95
N PRO A 221 -14.23 6.07 -0.93
CA PRO A 221 -15.66 5.81 -0.99
C PRO A 221 -16.36 6.61 -2.11
N ASP A 222 -17.52 6.11 -2.55
CA ASP A 222 -18.44 6.79 -3.47
C ASP A 222 -19.27 7.91 -2.79
N SER A 223 -19.36 7.87 -1.45
CA SER A 223 -20.22 8.73 -0.64
C SER A 223 -19.43 9.41 0.49
N PRO A 224 -19.65 10.71 0.77
CA PRO A 224 -18.99 11.44 1.85
C PRO A 224 -19.42 10.97 3.25
N ASN A 225 -20.48 10.17 3.35
CA ASN A 225 -20.95 9.60 4.63
C ASN A 225 -20.17 8.34 5.06
N LEU A 226 -19.24 7.85 4.23
CA LEU A 226 -18.40 6.69 4.52
C LEU A 226 -16.99 7.14 4.92
N PRO A 227 -16.30 6.42 5.84
CA PRO A 227 -14.90 6.70 6.18
C PRO A 227 -14.00 6.76 4.94
N PRO A 228 -13.10 7.75 4.79
CA PRO A 228 -12.24 7.87 3.60
C PRO A 228 -11.33 6.67 3.34
N ALA A 229 -10.95 5.98 4.42
CA ALA A 229 -10.40 4.63 4.44
C ALA A 229 -10.85 3.89 5.72
N ALA A 230 -10.87 2.57 5.67
CA ALA A 230 -11.19 1.70 6.81
C ALA A 230 -10.63 0.29 6.60
N ILE A 231 -10.68 -0.55 7.64
CA ILE A 231 -10.63 -2.00 7.49
C ILE A 231 -12.04 -2.53 7.74
N LEU A 232 -12.69 -2.96 6.66
CA LEU A 232 -13.96 -3.69 6.73
C LEU A 232 -13.71 -5.17 7.02
N ASP A 233 -14.76 -5.83 7.47
CA ASP A 233 -14.63 -7.04 8.27
C ASP A 233 -15.74 -8.04 7.96
N ARG A 234 -15.38 -9.30 7.73
CA ARG A 234 -16.30 -10.40 7.40
C ARG A 234 -17.39 -10.66 8.44
N ASP A 235 -17.21 -10.20 9.68
CA ASP A 235 -18.19 -10.37 10.76
C ASP A 235 -19.27 -9.26 10.74
N SER A 236 -19.02 -8.12 10.08
CA SER A 236 -20.04 -7.07 9.92
C SER A 236 -21.11 -7.56 8.93
N PRO A 237 -22.41 -7.61 9.29
CA PRO A 237 -23.43 -8.27 8.47
C PRO A 237 -23.59 -7.67 7.06
N ASP A 238 -23.17 -6.41 6.88
CA ASP A 238 -23.24 -5.63 5.65
C ASP A 238 -21.92 -5.56 4.86
N TRP A 239 -20.87 -6.30 5.25
CA TRP A 239 -19.52 -6.14 4.68
C TRP A 239 -19.46 -6.28 3.16
N ARG A 240 -20.27 -7.20 2.59
CA ARG A 240 -20.36 -7.43 1.14
C ARG A 240 -20.86 -6.21 0.40
N GLN A 241 -21.92 -5.56 0.91
CA GLN A 241 -22.44 -4.34 0.32
C GLN A 241 -21.46 -3.18 0.54
N ARG A 242 -20.86 -3.07 1.73
CA ARG A 242 -19.91 -2.00 2.03
C ARG A 242 -18.70 -1.99 1.08
N ILE A 243 -18.09 -3.14 0.76
CA ILE A 243 -16.90 -3.15 -0.12
C ILE A 243 -17.19 -2.62 -1.53
N ASP A 244 -18.43 -2.71 -2.04
CA ASP A 244 -18.79 -2.21 -3.37
C ASP A 244 -18.82 -0.68 -3.43
N HIS A 245 -19.17 -0.01 -2.32
CA HIS A 245 -19.14 1.45 -2.17
C HIS A 245 -17.74 2.07 -2.10
N TYR A 246 -16.67 1.25 -2.14
CA TYR A 246 -15.28 1.72 -2.12
C TYR A 246 -14.58 1.52 -3.46
N GLY A 247 -13.87 2.55 -3.93
CA GLY A 247 -13.08 2.51 -5.16
C GLY A 247 -11.81 1.66 -5.07
N LEU A 248 -11.26 1.44 -3.88
CA LEU A 248 -10.11 0.58 -3.59
C LEU A 248 -10.52 -0.49 -2.57
N VAL A 249 -10.22 -1.76 -2.85
CA VAL A 249 -10.42 -2.89 -1.93
C VAL A 249 -9.22 -3.84 -2.00
N VAL A 250 -8.67 -4.23 -0.85
CA VAL A 250 -7.61 -5.24 -0.70
C VAL A 250 -8.01 -6.21 0.41
N GLN A 251 -8.21 -7.49 0.07
CA GLN A 251 -8.60 -8.55 1.00
C GLN A 251 -7.39 -9.37 1.46
N ASN A 252 -7.25 -9.62 2.77
CA ASN A 252 -6.24 -10.53 3.31
C ASN A 252 -6.68 -11.18 4.65
N TYR A 253 -5.80 -11.95 5.29
CA TYR A 253 -6.05 -12.54 6.60
C TYR A 253 -6.33 -11.47 7.67
N ARG A 254 -7.37 -11.72 8.45
CA ARG A 254 -7.73 -10.96 9.66
C ARG A 254 -6.94 -11.57 10.82
N MET A 255 -6.14 -10.76 11.50
CA MET A 255 -5.32 -11.15 12.66
C MET A 255 -6.04 -10.79 13.96
N ILE A 256 -6.51 -9.54 14.06
CA ILE A 256 -7.34 -9.04 15.16
C ILE A 256 -8.69 -8.58 14.61
N ASN A 257 -9.72 -8.97 15.33
CA ASN A 257 -11.15 -8.80 15.09
C ASN A 257 -11.67 -7.50 15.77
N ALA A 258 -12.78 -6.92 15.30
CA ALA A 258 -13.26 -5.60 15.76
C ALA A 258 -13.61 -5.55 17.27
N GLU A 259 -14.01 -6.68 17.85
CA GLU A 259 -14.18 -6.89 19.29
C GLU A 259 -12.85 -7.20 20.01
N ARG A 260 -11.71 -6.88 19.38
CA ARG A 260 -10.32 -7.05 19.82
C ARG A 260 -9.90 -8.49 20.12
N ARG A 261 -10.57 -9.49 19.52
CA ARG A 261 -10.19 -10.91 19.62
C ARG A 261 -9.06 -11.22 18.63
N ILE A 262 -8.10 -12.06 19.03
CA ILE A 262 -7.10 -12.62 18.12
C ILE A 262 -7.73 -13.85 17.44
N LEU A 263 -7.56 -13.97 16.11
CA LEU A 263 -8.20 -15.04 15.32
C LEU A 263 -7.25 -16.16 14.86
N TRP A 264 -5.96 -16.03 15.17
CA TRP A 264 -4.94 -17.02 14.84
C TRP A 264 -4.62 -17.84 16.10
N ALA A 265 -4.24 -19.10 15.92
CA ALA A 265 -3.80 -19.95 17.03
C ALA A 265 -2.31 -19.72 17.36
N PRO A 266 -1.87 -19.99 18.60
CA PRO A 266 -0.45 -20.06 18.96
C PRO A 266 0.25 -21.29 18.36
N GLY A 267 1.58 -21.31 18.40
CA GLY A 267 2.44 -22.34 17.83
C GLY A 267 2.85 -22.08 16.37
N GLY A 268 2.69 -20.84 15.88
CA GLY A 268 2.99 -20.49 14.50
C GLY A 268 4.49 -20.38 14.18
N PRO A 269 4.90 -20.52 12.90
CA PRO A 269 6.26 -20.21 12.46
C PRO A 269 6.61 -18.73 12.64
N LEU A 270 7.91 -18.45 12.87
CA LEU A 270 8.42 -17.10 13.10
C LEU A 270 8.67 -16.36 11.77
N TYR A 271 8.09 -15.17 11.62
CA TYR A 271 8.27 -14.31 10.44
C TYR A 271 8.49 -12.85 10.85
N SER A 272 9.24 -12.10 10.05
CA SER A 272 9.05 -10.64 10.02
C SER A 272 7.64 -10.35 9.53
N ILE A 273 6.97 -9.31 10.04
CA ILE A 273 5.54 -9.08 9.80
C ILE A 273 5.33 -7.70 9.19
N SER A 274 4.47 -7.63 8.17
CA SER A 274 3.80 -6.41 7.75
C SER A 274 2.30 -6.56 7.92
N ALA A 275 1.67 -5.59 8.58
CA ALA A 275 0.24 -5.55 8.84
C ALA A 275 -0.31 -4.14 8.65
N VAL A 276 -1.59 -4.04 8.29
CA VAL A 276 -2.34 -2.79 8.22
C VAL A 276 -3.42 -2.87 9.29
N ALA A 277 -3.55 -1.82 10.10
CA ALA A 277 -4.50 -1.76 11.21
C ALA A 277 -5.36 -0.48 11.14
N GLN A 278 -6.43 -0.46 11.93
CA GLN A 278 -7.22 0.73 12.22
C GLN A 278 -7.33 0.90 13.74
N ASP A 279 -7.12 2.11 14.26
CA ASP A 279 -7.29 2.44 15.69
C ASP A 279 -8.70 2.96 16.02
N GLY A 280 -8.98 3.21 17.31
CA GLY A 280 -10.26 3.73 17.78
C GLY A 280 -10.62 5.13 17.27
N ASP A 281 -9.62 5.93 16.91
CA ASP A 281 -9.79 7.25 16.27
C ASP A 281 -10.02 7.13 14.74
N GLY A 282 -10.12 5.90 14.22
CA GLY A 282 -10.31 5.59 12.81
C GLY A 282 -9.08 5.83 11.93
N GLN A 283 -7.91 6.12 12.53
CA GLN A 283 -6.65 6.30 11.81
C GLN A 283 -6.18 4.96 11.24
N ILE A 284 -5.52 5.00 10.08
CA ILE A 284 -4.90 3.79 9.50
C ILE A 284 -3.45 3.70 9.99
N LEU A 285 -3.07 2.53 10.48
CA LEU A 285 -1.71 2.25 10.91
C LEU A 285 -1.05 1.27 9.92
N PHE A 286 0.13 1.63 9.43
CA PHE A 286 1.03 0.67 8.76
C PHE A 286 2.04 0.16 9.79
N LEU A 287 2.04 -1.16 10.02
CA LEU A 287 2.78 -1.83 11.08
C LEU A 287 3.85 -2.75 10.49
N HIS A 288 5.08 -2.69 11.01
CA HIS A 288 6.21 -3.52 10.59
C HIS A 288 6.96 -4.08 11.80
N CYS A 289 7.14 -5.39 11.87
CA CYS A 289 8.10 -6.02 12.76
C CYS A 289 9.23 -6.62 11.92
N ARG A 290 10.46 -6.13 12.13
CA ARG A 290 11.63 -6.56 11.35
C ARG A 290 12.18 -7.91 11.80
N GLU A 291 12.16 -8.17 13.09
CA GLU A 291 12.66 -9.41 13.67
C GLU A 291 11.64 -10.54 13.48
N PRO A 292 12.06 -11.80 13.23
CA PRO A 292 11.14 -12.91 13.15
C PRO A 292 10.42 -13.16 14.47
N VAL A 293 9.10 -13.00 14.48
CA VAL A 293 8.23 -13.20 15.63
C VAL A 293 7.06 -14.11 15.26
N GLU A 294 6.44 -14.70 16.26
CA GLU A 294 5.19 -15.45 16.05
C GLU A 294 4.02 -14.49 15.86
N ALA A 295 3.16 -14.76 14.87
CA ALA A 295 2.02 -13.91 14.56
C ALA A 295 0.98 -13.80 15.69
N TYR A 296 0.78 -14.86 16.49
CA TYR A 296 -0.09 -14.82 17.68
C TYR A 296 0.49 -13.92 18.78
N ALA A 297 1.76 -14.12 19.13
CA ALA A 297 2.45 -13.29 20.11
C ALA A 297 2.48 -11.81 19.66
N PHE A 298 2.78 -11.53 18.40
CA PHE A 298 2.71 -10.18 17.82
C PHE A 298 1.31 -9.55 17.99
N ALA A 299 0.24 -10.31 17.74
CA ALA A 299 -1.13 -9.84 17.95
C ALA A 299 -1.44 -9.55 19.43
N GLN A 300 -0.96 -10.37 20.38
CA GLN A 300 -1.09 -10.07 21.82
C GLN A 300 -0.38 -8.77 22.19
N GLN A 301 0.87 -8.58 21.73
CA GLN A 301 1.64 -7.36 21.99
C GLN A 301 0.93 -6.12 21.41
N LEU A 302 0.36 -6.19 20.20
CA LEU A 302 -0.42 -5.10 19.61
C LEU A 302 -1.64 -4.70 20.46
N LEU A 303 -2.30 -5.66 21.13
CA LEU A 303 -3.45 -5.39 21.99
C LEU A 303 -3.08 -4.78 23.34
N HIS A 304 -1.85 -5.02 23.83
CA HIS A 304 -1.31 -4.46 25.07
C HIS A 304 -0.63 -3.10 24.88
N LEU A 305 -0.08 -2.83 23.69
CA LEU A 305 0.47 -1.51 23.35
C LEU A 305 -0.64 -0.43 23.34
N PRO A 306 -0.35 0.82 23.76
CA PRO A 306 -1.33 1.91 23.82
C PRO A 306 -1.61 2.53 22.43
N LEU A 307 -1.73 1.68 21.41
CA LEU A 307 -2.04 2.03 20.02
C LEU A 307 -3.55 2.05 19.72
N ASP A 308 -4.36 1.54 20.64
CA ASP A 308 -5.80 1.33 20.53
C ASP A 308 -6.29 0.65 19.23
N VAL A 309 -5.52 -0.29 18.71
CA VAL A 309 -5.91 -1.06 17.51
C VAL A 309 -7.25 -1.77 17.71
N ARG A 310 -8.12 -1.68 16.71
CA ARG A 310 -9.46 -2.28 16.68
C ARG A 310 -9.54 -3.43 15.71
N THR A 311 -8.96 -3.30 14.53
CA THR A 311 -8.88 -4.36 13.52
C THR A 311 -7.48 -4.41 12.94
N VAL A 312 -6.93 -5.60 12.73
CA VAL A 312 -5.60 -5.79 12.13
C VAL A 312 -5.67 -6.81 11.00
N MET A 313 -5.27 -6.38 9.80
CA MET A 313 -5.09 -7.21 8.62
C MET A 313 -3.61 -7.52 8.43
N TYR A 314 -3.25 -8.81 8.43
CA TYR A 314 -1.91 -9.25 8.06
C TYR A 314 -1.74 -9.09 6.54
N VAL A 315 -0.67 -8.45 6.06
CA VAL A 315 -0.45 -8.23 4.62
C VAL A 315 0.67 -9.06 4.03
N GLU A 316 1.84 -9.16 4.67
CA GLU A 316 2.99 -9.92 4.17
C GLU A 316 3.94 -10.39 5.28
N GLY A 317 4.71 -11.46 5.01
CA GLY A 317 5.69 -12.03 5.91
C GLY A 317 7.15 -12.05 5.44
N GLY A 318 8.04 -12.45 6.35
CA GLY A 318 9.42 -12.84 6.06
C GLY A 318 10.25 -11.77 5.37
N ALA A 319 11.07 -12.16 4.39
CA ALA A 319 11.94 -11.26 3.64
C ALA A 319 11.20 -10.09 2.95
N GLN A 320 9.92 -10.29 2.60
CA GLN A 320 9.12 -9.39 1.78
C GLN A 320 8.31 -8.39 2.62
N ALA A 321 8.10 -8.64 3.91
CA ALA A 321 7.51 -7.69 4.85
C ALA A 321 8.32 -6.38 4.85
N GLY A 322 7.74 -5.27 4.39
CA GLY A 322 8.43 -3.99 4.24
C GLY A 322 7.56 -2.77 4.50
N LEU A 323 8.20 -1.69 4.96
CA LEU A 323 7.54 -0.42 5.31
C LEU A 323 8.41 0.76 4.86
N LEU A 324 7.76 1.75 4.25
CA LEU A 324 8.38 2.97 3.75
C LEU A 324 7.76 4.21 4.40
N VAL A 325 8.61 5.18 4.72
CA VAL A 325 8.22 6.57 4.98
C VAL A 325 9.10 7.55 4.19
N ARG A 326 8.47 8.56 3.61
CA ARG A 326 9.05 9.64 2.79
C ARG A 326 8.44 10.99 3.18
N SER A 327 8.66 11.41 4.43
CA SER A 327 8.37 12.77 4.88
C SER A 327 9.57 13.70 4.63
N ALA A 328 9.45 14.97 5.01
CA ALA A 328 10.57 15.91 5.03
C ALA A 328 11.54 15.65 6.21
N SER A 329 11.01 15.17 7.33
CA SER A 329 11.70 14.94 8.61
C SER A 329 12.29 13.53 8.73
N LEU A 330 11.72 12.53 8.06
CA LEU A 330 12.16 11.13 8.08
C LEU A 330 11.98 10.47 6.71
N ARG A 331 13.07 9.92 6.19
CA ARG A 331 13.07 8.99 5.05
C ARG A 331 13.64 7.66 5.52
N ARG A 332 12.87 6.58 5.45
CA ARG A 332 13.29 5.25 5.89
C ARG A 332 12.54 4.19 5.10
N GLU A 333 13.27 3.15 4.72
CA GLU A 333 12.73 1.92 4.12
C GLU A 333 13.18 0.76 4.99
N LEU A 334 12.22 -0.06 5.41
CA LEU A 334 12.41 -1.24 6.23
C LEU A 334 12.06 -2.48 5.41
N ALA A 335 12.81 -3.54 5.61
CA ALA A 335 12.56 -4.87 5.08
C ALA A 335 12.78 -5.90 6.19
N GLY A 336 12.07 -7.02 6.12
CA GLY A 336 12.20 -8.14 7.04
C GLY A 336 13.57 -8.80 6.98
N ARG A 337 13.84 -9.67 7.96
CA ARG A 337 15.07 -10.47 8.02
C ARG A 337 14.82 -11.83 7.35
N HIS A 338 15.84 -12.37 6.70
CA HIS A 338 15.86 -13.74 6.21
C HIS A 338 17.21 -14.39 6.51
N ALA A 339 17.26 -15.73 6.61
CA ALA A 339 18.50 -16.45 6.94
C ALA A 339 19.63 -16.15 5.93
N VAL A 340 19.32 -16.01 4.65
CA VAL A 340 20.31 -15.69 3.60
C VAL A 340 20.81 -14.24 3.66
N SER A 341 20.08 -13.33 4.32
CA SER A 341 20.48 -11.92 4.47
C SER A 341 21.70 -11.75 5.39
N PHE A 342 22.09 -12.79 6.13
CA PHE A 342 23.34 -12.82 6.90
C PHE A 342 24.56 -13.27 6.08
N LEU A 343 24.34 -13.91 4.92
CA LEU A 343 25.40 -14.45 4.05
C LEU A 343 25.75 -13.55 2.87
N VAL A 344 24.89 -12.57 2.56
CA VAL A 344 25.10 -11.57 1.50
C VAL A 344 25.35 -10.21 2.14
N THR A 345 26.52 -9.62 1.93
CA THR A 345 26.96 -8.34 2.52
C THR A 345 26.28 -7.09 1.92
N GLY A 346 25.08 -7.25 1.35
CA GLY A 346 24.29 -6.17 0.77
C GLY A 346 22.82 -6.29 1.16
N ASN A 347 22.21 -5.18 1.56
CA ASN A 347 20.76 -5.09 1.77
C ASN A 347 20.02 -5.24 0.44
N LEU A 348 19.72 -6.49 0.06
CA LEU A 348 18.76 -6.80 -0.99
C LEU A 348 17.38 -6.30 -0.54
N LYS A 349 16.96 -5.14 -1.08
CA LYS A 349 15.59 -4.65 -0.89
C LYS A 349 14.61 -5.66 -1.49
N ALA A 350 13.54 -5.97 -0.76
CA ALA A 350 12.46 -6.78 -1.31
C ALA A 350 11.81 -6.04 -2.49
N THR A 351 11.74 -6.68 -3.65
CA THR A 351 10.95 -6.22 -4.78
C THR A 351 9.51 -6.69 -4.61
N LEU A 352 8.57 -5.75 -4.62
CA LEU A 352 7.16 -6.01 -4.38
C LEU A 352 6.34 -5.72 -5.64
N PRO A 353 5.39 -6.60 -6.03
CA PRO A 353 4.51 -6.35 -7.17
C PRO A 353 3.29 -5.49 -6.82
N ASN A 354 2.87 -5.48 -5.55
CA ASN A 354 1.67 -4.76 -5.10
C ASN A 354 1.94 -4.08 -3.76
N VAL A 355 1.74 -2.76 -3.70
CA VAL A 355 1.92 -1.96 -2.49
C VAL A 355 0.67 -1.12 -2.21
N LEU A 356 0.33 -1.01 -0.92
CA LEU A 356 -0.63 -0.03 -0.43
C LEU A 356 0.13 1.23 -0.06
N GLY A 357 -0.11 2.31 -0.80
CA GLY A 357 0.50 3.61 -0.59
C GLY A 357 -0.44 4.60 0.08
N ALA A 358 0.12 5.51 0.87
CA ALA A 358 -0.53 6.73 1.32
C ALA A 358 0.19 7.94 0.72
N ARG A 359 -0.54 8.80 0.02
CA ARG A 359 -0.07 10.07 -0.56
C ARG A 359 -0.78 11.24 0.12
N ARG A 360 -0.14 12.40 0.21
CA ARG A 360 -0.80 13.62 0.72
C ARG A 360 -2.02 13.94 -0.14
N LYS A 361 -3.15 14.27 0.47
CA LYS A 361 -4.24 14.91 -0.27
C LYS A 361 -3.76 16.27 -0.75
N ALA A 362 -4.18 16.65 -1.96
CA ALA A 362 -4.01 18.04 -2.38
C ALA A 362 -4.82 18.92 -1.42
N THR A 363 -4.13 19.77 -0.65
CA THR A 363 -4.79 20.84 0.09
C THR A 363 -5.67 21.62 -0.89
N PRO A 364 -6.98 21.79 -0.65
CA PRO A 364 -7.79 22.65 -1.48
C PRO A 364 -7.17 24.04 -1.44
N THR A 365 -6.66 24.51 -2.58
CA THR A 365 -6.21 25.90 -2.68
C THR A 365 -7.45 26.77 -2.52
N THR A 366 -7.65 27.29 -1.31
CA THR A 366 -8.59 28.38 -1.08
C THR A 366 -8.06 29.58 -1.84
N THR A 367 -8.47 29.69 -3.10
CA THR A 367 -8.35 30.92 -3.88
C THR A 367 -9.03 32.01 -3.06
N ALA A 368 -8.22 32.89 -2.45
CA ALA A 368 -8.74 34.00 -1.69
C ALA A 368 -9.69 34.80 -2.61
N PRO A 369 -10.88 35.22 -2.12
CA PRO A 369 -11.76 36.06 -2.91
C PRO A 369 -10.97 37.31 -3.34
N ALA A 370 -10.99 37.60 -4.64
CA ALA A 370 -10.32 38.78 -5.16
C ALA A 370 -10.94 40.04 -4.51
N PRO A 371 -10.13 41.02 -4.08
CA PRO A 371 -10.62 42.21 -3.39
C PRO A 371 -11.63 42.97 -4.27
N ASP A 372 -12.64 43.55 -3.61
CA ASP A 372 -13.93 43.89 -4.23
C ASP A 372 -13.85 44.79 -5.48
N THR A 373 -14.45 44.33 -6.57
CA THR A 373 -14.81 45.20 -7.69
C THR A 373 -15.94 46.13 -7.25
N LYS A 374 -15.57 47.35 -6.86
CA LYS A 374 -16.45 48.47 -6.47
C LYS A 374 -17.72 48.54 -7.34
N PRO A 375 -18.93 48.59 -6.76
CA PRO A 375 -20.18 48.77 -7.52
C PRO A 375 -20.15 50.05 -8.36
N ALA A 376 -20.58 49.94 -9.62
CA ALA A 376 -20.78 51.09 -10.49
C ALA A 376 -21.98 51.92 -10.00
N GLN A 377 -21.83 53.24 -9.98
CA GLN A 377 -22.90 54.15 -9.58
C GLN A 377 -23.90 54.31 -10.73
N THR A 378 -25.16 54.01 -10.49
CA THR A 378 -26.26 54.31 -11.42
C THR A 378 -26.41 55.82 -11.54
N ALA A 379 -26.41 56.35 -12.77
CA ALA A 379 -26.74 57.75 -13.03
C ALA A 379 -28.26 57.95 -13.07
N ASP A 380 -28.70 59.14 -12.67
CA ASP A 380 -30.10 59.49 -12.40
C ASP A 380 -30.75 60.26 -13.57
N SER A 381 -32.04 60.59 -13.45
CA SER A 381 -32.81 61.56 -14.27
C SER A 381 -33.53 60.99 -15.54
N PRO A 382 -34.58 61.66 -16.08
CA PRO A 382 -35.95 61.21 -15.76
C PRO A 382 -37.00 61.31 -16.90
N THR A 383 -38.20 60.75 -16.67
CA THR A 383 -39.42 61.16 -17.41
C THR A 383 -40.64 61.24 -16.48
N ALA A 384 -41.44 62.30 -16.60
CA ALA A 384 -42.63 62.55 -15.78
C ALA A 384 -43.89 61.86 -16.33
N ARG A 385 -44.92 61.72 -15.47
CA ARG A 385 -46.26 61.21 -15.81
C ARG A 385 -47.22 62.34 -16.19
N THR A 386 -48.10 62.08 -17.17
CA THR A 386 -49.27 62.90 -17.50
C THR A 386 -50.55 62.05 -17.38
N PRO A 387 -51.60 62.50 -16.65
CA PRO A 387 -52.84 61.72 -16.47
C PRO A 387 -54.01 62.20 -17.35
N GLY A 388 -54.90 61.29 -17.80
CA GLY A 388 -56.19 61.66 -18.42
C GLY A 388 -56.94 60.58 -19.25
N GLN A 389 -57.68 59.69 -18.57
CA GLN A 389 -59.14 59.38 -18.75
C GLN A 389 -59.78 59.21 -20.18
N PRO A 390 -60.74 58.27 -20.43
CA PRO A 390 -60.99 56.91 -19.88
C PRO A 390 -61.33 55.87 -21.02
N PRO A 391 -62.33 54.92 -21.01
CA PRO A 391 -62.12 53.59 -21.62
C PRO A 391 -63.15 53.11 -22.69
N ALA A 392 -62.81 52.01 -23.38
CA ALA A 392 -63.72 51.11 -24.13
C ALA A 392 -62.97 49.82 -24.51
N GLU A 393 -63.58 48.67 -24.88
CA GLU A 393 -64.85 48.01 -24.50
C GLU A 393 -64.86 46.58 -25.13
N ALA A 394 -65.28 45.55 -24.38
CA ALA A 394 -65.57 44.15 -24.83
C ALA A 394 -64.40 43.37 -25.52
N ALA A 395 -64.37 42.02 -25.58
CA ALA A 395 -65.41 41.01 -25.41
C ALA A 395 -64.86 39.66 -24.82
N ALA A 396 -65.73 38.64 -24.72
CA ALA A 396 -65.52 37.26 -24.23
C ALA A 396 -64.23 36.54 -24.72
N GLY A 397 -63.67 35.52 -24.06
CA GLY A 397 -64.23 34.55 -23.07
C GLY A 397 -64.54 33.19 -23.74
N PRO A 398 -64.78 32.07 -23.01
CA PRO A 398 -64.81 31.88 -21.55
C PRO A 398 -63.99 30.66 -21.03
N ASP A 399 -63.92 30.52 -19.68
CA ASP A 399 -64.17 29.33 -18.82
C ASP A 399 -63.80 27.88 -19.22
N GLU A 400 -63.58 26.93 -18.30
CA GLU A 400 -63.08 26.87 -16.91
C GLU A 400 -63.03 25.37 -16.48
N SER A 401 -62.84 25.10 -15.18
CA SER A 401 -63.19 23.88 -14.43
C SER A 401 -62.23 22.67 -14.45
N SER A 402 -61.78 22.33 -13.24
CA SER A 402 -61.36 20.98 -12.81
C SER A 402 -62.60 20.17 -12.38
N PRO A 403 -62.51 18.85 -12.04
CA PRO A 403 -62.08 18.50 -10.68
C PRO A 403 -61.34 17.14 -10.54
N SER A 404 -60.83 16.89 -9.32
CA SER A 404 -60.53 15.54 -8.81
C SER A 404 -61.80 14.94 -8.17
N PRO A 405 -61.90 13.60 -8.04
CA PRO A 405 -61.78 13.03 -6.69
C PRO A 405 -61.08 11.66 -6.63
N ALA A 406 -60.87 11.16 -5.41
CA ALA A 406 -60.38 9.81 -5.12
C ALA A 406 -61.53 8.78 -4.97
N HIS A 407 -61.22 7.47 -5.01
CA HIS A 407 -61.57 6.52 -3.94
C HIS A 407 -61.13 5.05 -4.21
N ALA A 408 -60.84 4.35 -3.09
CA ALA A 408 -61.16 2.94 -2.77
C ALA A 408 -60.57 1.74 -3.56
N ASP A 409 -59.89 0.86 -2.79
CA ASP A 409 -59.85 -0.60 -2.90
C ASP A 409 -61.28 -1.23 -2.94
N PRO A 410 -61.52 -2.43 -3.53
CA PRO A 410 -61.06 -3.67 -2.89
C PRO A 410 -60.78 -4.93 -3.74
N ALA A 411 -59.86 -5.75 -3.22
CA ALA A 411 -59.86 -7.24 -3.12
C ALA A 411 -60.37 -8.14 -4.28
N SER A 412 -59.53 -9.11 -4.68
CA SER A 412 -59.93 -10.52 -4.82
C SER A 412 -58.76 -11.52 -4.83
N ALA A 413 -59.08 -12.76 -4.46
CA ALA A 413 -58.18 -13.87 -4.14
C ALA A 413 -57.22 -14.36 -5.26
N ASN A 414 -56.17 -15.07 -4.84
CA ASN A 414 -55.93 -16.42 -5.39
C ASN A 414 -55.14 -17.34 -4.43
N THR A 415 -55.20 -18.64 -4.69
CA THR A 415 -54.87 -19.72 -3.73
C THR A 415 -53.56 -20.44 -4.06
N VAL A 416 -52.87 -20.94 -3.01
CA VAL A 416 -51.63 -21.75 -3.11
C VAL A 416 -51.97 -23.23 -3.35
N PRO A 417 -51.14 -23.98 -4.10
CA PRO A 417 -50.44 -25.09 -3.45
C PRO A 417 -48.95 -25.20 -3.88
N ALA A 418 -48.14 -25.78 -3.00
CA ALA A 418 -46.80 -26.28 -3.31
C ALA A 418 -46.83 -27.81 -3.56
N PRO A 419 -45.76 -28.40 -4.11
CA PRO A 419 -45.47 -29.84 -3.99
C PRO A 419 -44.34 -30.11 -2.98
N GLU A 420 -44.43 -31.23 -2.26
CA GLU A 420 -43.38 -31.76 -1.38
C GLU A 420 -42.39 -32.69 -2.12
N ASP A 421 -41.40 -33.19 -1.38
CA ASP A 421 -40.29 -34.05 -1.81
C ASP A 421 -40.68 -35.37 -2.50
N ALA A 422 -39.72 -35.98 -3.23
CA ALA A 422 -39.16 -37.28 -2.83
C ALA A 422 -37.96 -37.76 -3.68
N HIS A 423 -37.01 -38.42 -3.00
CA HIS A 423 -36.03 -39.42 -3.49
C HIS A 423 -35.11 -39.08 -4.69
N LYS A 424 -33.82 -38.86 -4.39
CA LYS A 424 -32.86 -39.98 -4.39
C LYS A 424 -31.61 -39.74 -3.54
#